data_AF-A0A942SIV1-F1
#
_entry.id   AF-A0A942SIV1-F1
#
_cell.length_a   1.000
_cell.length_b   1.000
_cell.length_c   1.000
_cell.angle_alpha   90.00
_cell.angle_beta   90.00
_cell.angle_gamma   90.00
#
_symmetry.space_group_name_H-M   'P 1'
#
loop_
_entity.id
_entity.type
_entity.pdbx_description
1 polymer ?
#
loop_
_entity_poly.entity_id
_entity_poly.type
_entity_poly.pdbx_seq_one_letter_code
_entity_poly.pdbx_strand_id
1 'polypeptide(L)'
;MNFDDAIAAHIKWKVRLTQFIDGTSTEQLKSDTVCKDNLCDLGKWIYGDGAKFNSKAHYKDLVSKHANFHRCAADVIKKVEGGDKTGAKSMLAGAFASASKETVTAIMELKKEAK
;
A
#
# COMPACT_ATOMS: atom_id res chain seq x y z
N MET A 1 6.55 -15.28 -0.82
CA MET A 1 5.64 -14.40 -0.06
C MET A 1 4.42 -15.19 0.37
N ASN A 2 3.91 -14.98 1.58
CA ASN A 2 2.59 -15.45 2.00
C ASN A 2 1.57 -14.32 1.81
N PHE A 3 0.44 -14.61 1.16
CA PHE A 3 -0.63 -13.63 0.92
C PHE A 3 -1.24 -13.11 2.23
N ASP A 4 -1.30 -13.92 3.28
CA ASP A 4 -1.84 -13.49 4.58
C ASP A 4 -0.92 -12.46 5.26
N ASP A 5 0.40 -12.63 5.12
CA ASP A 5 1.39 -11.67 5.62
C ASP A 5 1.29 -10.34 4.85
N ALA A 6 1.06 -10.40 3.53
CA ALA A 6 0.86 -9.21 2.70
C ALA A 6 -0.40 -8.44 3.10
N ILE A 7 -1.51 -9.15 3.36
CA ILE A 7 -2.76 -8.53 3.87
C ILE A 7 -2.49 -7.86 5.21
N ALA A 8 -1.86 -8.56 6.15
CA ALA A 8 -1.56 -8.02 7.47
C ALA A 8 -0.65 -6.78 7.38
N ALA A 9 0.36 -6.79 6.51
CA ALA A 9 1.23 -5.65 6.26
C ALA A 9 0.45 -4.43 5.74
N HIS A 10 -0.47 -4.62 4.80
CA HIS A 10 -1.29 -3.54 4.24
C HIS A 10 -2.28 -2.95 5.24
N ILE A 11 -2.84 -3.77 6.13
CA ILE A 11 -3.68 -3.27 7.23
C ILE A 11 -2.85 -2.43 8.22
N LYS A 12 -1.62 -2.87 8.53
CA LYS A 12 -0.71 -2.15 9.45
C LYS A 12 -0.28 -0.78 8.93
N TRP A 13 -0.28 -0.56 7.61
CA TRP A 13 0.09 0.75 7.04
C TRP A 13 -0.78 1.91 7.56
N LYS A 14 -2.07 1.68 7.83
CA LYS A 14 -2.92 2.73 8.41
C LYS A 14 -2.40 3.18 9.77
N VAL A 15 -1.97 2.24 10.61
CA VAL A 15 -1.40 2.54 11.94
C VAL A 15 -0.08 3.29 11.80
N ARG A 16 0.80 2.83 10.91
CA ARG A 16 2.11 3.46 10.65
C ARG A 16 1.95 4.91 10.19
N LEU A 17 1.04 5.17 9.25
CA LEU A 17 0.76 6.53 8.78
C LEU A 17 0.10 7.40 9.86
N THR A 18 -0.82 6.87 10.67
CA THR A 18 -1.36 7.62 11.82
C THR A 18 -0.25 8.05 12.76
N GLN A 19 0.63 7.13 13.18
CA GLN A 19 1.75 7.44 14.06
C GLN A 19 2.72 8.45 13.43
N PHE A 20 2.96 8.35 12.12
CA PHE A 20 3.79 9.31 11.39
C PHE A 20 3.18 10.72 11.38
N ILE A 21 1.87 10.83 11.09
CA ILE A 21 1.14 12.12 11.13
C ILE A 21 1.19 12.73 12.54
N ASP A 22 0.96 11.91 13.56
CA ASP A 22 0.94 12.36 14.95
C ASP A 22 2.35 12.63 15.50
N GLY A 23 3.41 12.28 14.77
CA GLY A 23 4.80 12.49 15.18
C GLY A 23 5.28 11.53 16.27
N THR A 24 4.61 10.39 16.43
CA THR A 24 4.93 9.34 17.40
C THR A 24 5.66 8.16 16.78
N SER A 25 5.77 8.12 15.45
CA SER A 25 6.54 7.10 14.74
C SER A 25 8.05 7.33 14.86
N THR A 26 8.81 6.26 15.05
CA THR A 26 10.27 6.24 14.91
C THR A 26 10.72 5.96 13.47
N GLU A 27 9.77 5.66 12.58
CA GLU A 27 10.05 5.36 11.18
C GLU A 27 10.35 6.63 10.38
N GLN A 28 11.40 6.59 9.57
CA GLN A 28 11.69 7.64 8.59
C GLN A 28 10.99 7.34 7.27
N LEU A 29 9.68 7.57 7.23
CA LEU A 29 8.90 7.47 6.00
C LEU A 29 9.21 8.68 5.11
N LYS A 30 9.63 8.42 3.86
CA LYS A 30 9.86 9.44 2.83
C LYS A 30 8.92 9.19 1.66
N SER A 31 8.25 10.24 1.19
CA SER A 31 7.27 10.10 0.11
C SER A 31 7.86 9.52 -1.18
N ASP A 32 9.09 9.92 -1.56
CA ASP A 32 9.80 9.42 -2.73
C ASP A 32 10.19 7.93 -2.67
N THR A 33 10.26 7.37 -1.47
CA THR A 33 10.50 5.94 -1.28
C THR A 33 9.18 5.19 -1.23
N VAL A 34 8.19 5.71 -0.49
CA VAL A 34 6.90 5.05 -0.28
C VAL A 34 6.05 5.00 -1.55
N CYS A 35 6.24 5.92 -2.50
CA CYS A 35 5.54 5.89 -3.78
C CYS A 35 5.95 4.72 -4.67
N LYS A 36 7.11 4.11 -4.42
CA LYS A 36 7.64 2.99 -5.20
C LYS A 36 6.98 1.70 -4.74
N ASP A 37 6.09 1.20 -5.57
CA ASP A 37 5.29 0.01 -5.32
C ASP A 37 6.07 -1.30 -5.54
N ASN A 38 7.36 -1.25 -5.85
CA ASN A 38 8.22 -2.43 -6.02
C ASN A 38 9.18 -2.65 -4.84
N LEU A 39 9.19 -1.78 -3.82
CA LEU A 39 10.12 -1.88 -2.70
C LEU A 39 9.60 -2.65 -1.49
N CYS A 40 8.27 -2.71 -1.30
CA CYS A 40 7.68 -3.52 -0.23
C CYS A 40 7.69 -5.01 -0.59
N ASP A 41 7.48 -5.88 0.39
CA ASP A 41 7.56 -7.34 0.16
C ASP A 41 6.53 -7.84 -0.85
N LEU A 42 5.32 -7.25 -0.86
CA LEU A 42 4.32 -7.55 -1.89
C LEU A 42 4.77 -7.06 -3.26
N GLY A 43 5.31 -5.84 -3.35
CA GLY A 43 5.85 -5.28 -4.59
C GLY A 43 6.96 -6.14 -5.18
N LYS A 44 7.95 -6.50 -4.37
CA LYS A 44 9.05 -7.41 -4.76
C LYS A 44 8.50 -8.74 -5.27
N TRP A 45 7.46 -9.27 -4.64
CA TRP A 45 6.83 -10.50 -5.10
C TRP A 45 6.06 -10.29 -6.40
N ILE A 46 5.25 -9.23 -6.53
CA ILE A 46 4.49 -8.88 -7.75
C ILE A 46 5.44 -8.86 -8.94
N TYR A 47 6.54 -8.11 -8.85
CA TYR A 47 7.48 -7.92 -9.95
C TYR A 47 8.54 -9.03 -10.08
N GLY A 48 8.59 -9.96 -9.12
CA GLY A 48 9.43 -11.15 -9.14
C GLY A 48 8.60 -12.41 -9.41
N ASP A 49 8.55 -13.34 -8.45
CA ASP A 49 7.88 -14.64 -8.58
C ASP A 49 6.39 -14.56 -8.98
N GLY A 50 5.71 -13.49 -8.59
CA GLY A 50 4.32 -13.22 -8.92
C GLY A 50 4.09 -12.97 -10.42
N ALA A 51 5.11 -12.56 -11.17
CA ALA A 51 5.02 -12.29 -12.60
C ALA A 51 4.56 -13.50 -13.43
N LYS A 52 4.66 -14.73 -12.89
CA LYS A 52 4.08 -15.94 -13.51
C LYS A 52 2.56 -15.86 -13.70
N PHE A 53 1.88 -15.00 -12.95
CA PHE A 53 0.43 -14.74 -13.05
C PHE A 53 0.10 -13.55 -13.97
N ASN A 54 1.06 -13.00 -14.73
CA ASN A 54 0.85 -11.77 -15.52
C ASN A 54 -0.31 -11.83 -16.54
N SER A 55 -0.68 -13.02 -16.99
CA SER A 55 -1.79 -13.24 -17.92
C SER A 55 -3.16 -13.16 -17.24
N LYS A 56 -3.20 -13.27 -15.91
CA LYS A 56 -4.43 -13.29 -15.11
C LYS A 56 -4.96 -11.88 -14.88
N ALA A 57 -6.27 -11.72 -15.02
CA ALA A 57 -6.93 -10.44 -14.79
C ALA A 57 -6.74 -9.95 -13.34
N HIS A 58 -6.88 -10.83 -12.35
CA HIS A 58 -6.69 -10.48 -10.94
C HIS A 58 -5.26 -10.06 -10.61
N TYR A 59 -4.25 -10.59 -11.31
CA TYR A 59 -2.87 -10.12 -11.12
C TYR A 59 -2.70 -8.69 -11.65
N LYS A 60 -3.23 -8.38 -12.83
CA LYS A 60 -3.17 -7.02 -13.40
C LYS A 60 -3.92 -6.02 -12.52
N ASP A 61 -5.06 -6.41 -11.97
CA ASP A 61 -5.81 -5.59 -11.02
C ASP A 61 -4.99 -5.37 -9.74
N LEU A 62 -4.38 -6.43 -9.17
CA LEU A 62 -3.51 -6.30 -7.99
C LEU A 62 -2.35 -5.32 -8.22
N VAL A 63 -1.65 -5.41 -9.36
CA VAL A 63 -0.56 -4.48 -9.71
C VAL A 63 -1.08 -3.03 -9.68
N SER A 64 -2.22 -2.78 -10.34
CA SER A 64 -2.83 -1.45 -10.41
C SER A 64 -3.25 -0.92 -9.04
N LYS A 65 -3.96 -1.72 -8.24
CA LYS A 65 -4.42 -1.35 -6.90
C LYS A 65 -3.26 -1.11 -5.95
N HIS A 66 -2.23 -1.95 -6.02
CA HIS A 66 -1.02 -1.81 -5.21
C HIS A 66 -0.24 -0.52 -5.52
N ALA A 67 -0.07 -0.19 -6.81
CA ALA A 67 0.54 1.06 -7.22
C ALA A 67 -0.24 2.28 -6.71
N ASN A 68 -1.58 2.24 -6.81
CA ASN A 68 -2.43 3.31 -6.28
C ASN A 68 -2.33 3.44 -4.75
N PHE A 69 -2.29 2.32 -4.02
CA PHE A 69 -2.09 2.32 -2.58
C PHE A 69 -0.80 3.03 -2.18
N HIS A 70 0.32 2.70 -2.82
CA HIS A 70 1.61 3.32 -2.55
C HIS A 70 1.65 4.81 -2.92
N ARG A 71 0.98 5.20 -4.00
CA ARG A 71 0.78 6.62 -4.34
C ARG A 71 0.00 7.36 -3.26
N CYS A 72 -1.15 6.82 -2.81
CA CYS A 72 -1.93 7.44 -1.75
C CYS A 72 -1.15 7.55 -0.42
N ALA A 73 -0.39 6.51 -0.06
CA ALA A 73 0.47 6.53 1.12
C ALA A 73 1.55 7.62 1.02
N ALA A 74 2.19 7.76 -0.14
CA ALA A 74 3.17 8.81 -0.40
C ALA A 74 2.56 10.21 -0.33
N ASP A 75 1.35 10.41 -0.85
CA ASP A 75 0.67 11.70 -0.80
C ASP A 75 0.28 12.09 0.64
N VAL A 76 -0.12 11.13 1.48
CA VAL A 76 -0.30 11.35 2.92
C VAL A 76 1.00 11.82 3.57
N ILE A 77 2.13 11.19 3.23
CA ILE A 77 3.45 11.60 3.74
C ILE A 77 3.84 13.00 3.24
N LYS A 78 3.64 13.31 1.96
CA LYS A 78 3.91 14.65 1.38
C LYS A 78 3.14 15.75 2.10
N LYS A 79 1.89 15.47 2.49
CA LYS A 79 1.07 16.39 3.27
C LYS A 79 1.71 16.70 4.63
N VAL A 80 2.23 15.68 5.33
CA VAL A 80 2.97 15.87 6.58
C VAL A 80 4.30 16.61 6.35
N GLU A 81 5.05 16.26 5.30
CA GLU A 81 6.30 16.93 4.91
C GLU A 81 6.07 18.43 4.63
N GLY A 82 4.90 18.79 4.08
CA GLY A 82 4.47 20.17 3.86
C GLY A 82 3.79 20.86 5.06
N GLY A 83 3.74 20.22 6.23
CA GLY A 83 3.11 20.77 7.44
C GLY A 83 1.58 20.65 7.52
N ASP A 84 0.93 20.07 6.50
CA ASP A 84 -0.53 19.90 6.42
C ASP A 84 -0.99 18.59 7.08
N LYS A 85 -0.91 18.54 8.42
CA LYS A 85 -1.37 17.37 9.20
C LYS A 85 -2.87 17.12 9.05
N THR A 86 -3.69 18.17 8.95
CA THR A 86 -5.14 18.04 8.80
C THR A 86 -5.51 17.40 7.46
N GLY A 87 -4.90 17.86 6.37
CA GLY A 87 -5.04 17.26 5.05
C GLY A 87 -4.53 15.82 5.01
N ALA A 88 -3.41 15.52 5.69
CA ALA A 88 -2.92 14.15 5.83
C ALA A 88 -3.94 13.23 6.51
N LYS A 89 -4.58 13.66 7.60
CA LYS A 89 -5.63 12.88 8.30
C LYS A 89 -6.86 12.68 7.42
N SER A 90 -7.30 13.71 6.69
CA SER A 90 -8.41 13.61 5.75
C SER A 90 -8.12 12.60 4.63
N MET A 91 -6.93 12.67 4.04
CA MET A 91 -6.51 11.77 2.97
C MET A 91 -6.32 10.33 3.47
N LEU A 92 -5.82 10.16 4.70
CA LEU A 92 -5.70 8.85 5.37
C LEU A 92 -7.07 8.18 5.56
N ALA A 93 -8.07 8.95 5.97
CA ALA A 93 -9.43 8.47 6.21
C ALA A 93 -10.25 8.24 4.92
N GLY A 94 -9.92 8.96 3.84
CA GLY A 94 -10.57 8.85 2.53
C GLY A 94 -9.79 7.98 1.55
N ALA A 95 -9.05 8.64 0.66
CA ALA A 95 -8.41 8.00 -0.50
C ALA A 95 -7.51 6.81 -0.13
N PHE A 96 -6.67 6.96 0.90
CA PHE A 96 -5.80 5.87 1.34
C PHE A 96 -6.60 4.67 1.89
N ALA A 97 -7.67 4.91 2.65
CA ALA A 97 -8.51 3.85 3.19
C ALA A 97 -9.20 3.04 2.08
N SER A 98 -9.67 3.70 1.02
CA SER A 98 -10.23 3.01 -0.16
C SER A 98 -9.16 2.17 -0.87
N ALA A 99 -8.02 2.78 -1.19
CA ALA A 99 -6.92 2.09 -1.88
C ALA A 99 -6.38 0.89 -1.07
N SER A 100 -6.31 1.01 0.25
CA SER A 100 -5.93 -0.09 1.16
C SER A 100 -6.92 -1.24 1.09
N LYS A 101 -8.22 -0.95 1.17
CA LYS A 101 -9.28 -1.97 1.07
C LYS A 101 -9.25 -2.67 -0.28
N GLU A 102 -9.17 -1.90 -1.37
CA GLU A 102 -9.11 -2.43 -2.74
C GLU A 102 -7.89 -3.34 -2.95
N THR A 103 -6.71 -2.95 -2.44
CA THR A 103 -5.51 -3.78 -2.52
C THR A 103 -5.68 -5.09 -1.75
N VAL A 104 -6.24 -5.04 -0.53
CA VAL A 104 -6.52 -6.25 0.25
C VAL A 104 -7.49 -7.18 -0.48
N THR A 105 -8.55 -6.63 -1.09
CA THR A 105 -9.48 -7.41 -1.92
C THR A 105 -8.78 -8.04 -3.12
N ALA A 106 -7.96 -7.29 -3.86
CA ALA A 106 -7.23 -7.82 -5.02
C ALA A 106 -6.24 -8.93 -4.63
N ILE A 107 -5.58 -8.82 -3.47
CA ILE A 107 -4.73 -9.89 -2.91
C ILE A 107 -5.56 -11.15 -2.68
N MET A 108 -6.75 -11.02 -2.07
CA MET A 108 -7.63 -12.15 -1.78
C MET A 108 -8.14 -12.83 -3.05
N GLU A 109 -8.50 -12.07 -4.09
CA GLU A 109 -8.95 -12.64 -5.37
C GLU A 109 -7.83 -13.39 -6.08
N LEU A 110 -6.62 -12.82 -6.15
CA LEU A 110 -5.48 -13.54 -6.72
C LEU A 110 -5.11 -14.78 -5.89
N LYS A 111 -5.20 -14.71 -4.56
CA LYS A 111 -4.98 -15.87 -3.67
C LYS A 111 -5.95 -17.01 -3.96
N LYS A 112 -7.22 -16.72 -4.27
CA LYS A 112 -8.22 -17.74 -4.62
C LYS A 112 -7.90 -18.40 -5.96
N GLU A 113 -7.44 -17.63 -6.94
CA GLU A 113 -7.10 -18.13 -8.28
C GLU A 113 -5.74 -18.87 -8.33
N ALA A 114 -4.81 -18.54 -7.42
CA ALA A 114 -3.49 -19.15 -7.35
C ALA A 114 -3.45 -20.48 -6.58
N LYS A 115 -4.59 -20.95 -6.04
CA LYS A 115 -4.76 -22.28 -5.45
C LYS A 115 -5.01 -23.32 -6.53
#